data_AF-X1HNH5-F1
#
_entry.id   AF-X1HNH5-F1
#
_cell.length_a   1.000
_cell.length_b   1.000
_cell.length_c   1.000
_cell.angle_alpha   90.00
_cell.angle_beta   90.00
_cell.angle_gamma   90.00
#
_symmetry.space_group_name_H-M   'P 1'
#
loop_
_entity.id
_entity.type
_entity.pdbx_description
1 polymer ?
#
loop_
_entity_poly.entity_id
_entity_poly.type
_entity_poly.pdbx_seq_one_letter_code
_entity_poly.pdbx_strand_id
1 'polypeptide(L)'
;VLGPQPDFGRYFVYNFEAQQKLRPILESIFYKFAETPINFDDAMGRIKYGLVSYLGSNNIENARLYFSVINFLCDVIEKFNIPNLIEWINDKIIDNIKSKFLYEQSLLSLISTSNKMQKYEKSEIFVNKILNNIDSYSKNELYNILNSFENLVKIVYKDRSYPQIFELIKEKLLIYLKEIEDVDYKIQIIGMLENLKFIETAYNIAKEIKMNLPPESHRVELLREIVKRLHKKPIV
;
A
#
# COMPACT_ATOMS: atom_id res chain seq x y z
N VAL A 1 -11.07 -19.78 -27.01
CA VAL A 1 -10.64 -18.51 -26.38
C VAL A 1 -9.77 -18.88 -25.20
N LEU A 2 -8.50 -18.47 -25.17
CA LEU A 2 -7.65 -18.72 -24.00
C LEU A 2 -8.23 -17.90 -22.84
N GLY A 3 -8.73 -18.59 -21.80
CA GLY A 3 -9.26 -17.95 -20.60
C GLY A 3 -8.19 -17.18 -19.82
N PRO A 4 -8.56 -16.53 -18.70
CA PRO A 4 -7.59 -15.83 -17.85
C PRO A 4 -6.41 -16.75 -17.48
N GLN A 5 -5.23 -16.16 -17.33
CA GLN A 5 -3.98 -16.88 -17.02
C GLN A 5 -3.36 -16.31 -15.75
N PRO A 6 -2.67 -17.12 -14.94
CA PRO A 6 -1.96 -16.62 -13.76
C PRO A 6 -0.75 -15.75 -14.14
N ASP A 7 -0.49 -14.72 -13.34
CA ASP A 7 0.66 -13.81 -13.50
C ASP A 7 1.70 -14.04 -12.40
N PHE A 8 2.51 -15.09 -12.58
CA PHE A 8 3.54 -15.46 -11.61
C PHE A 8 4.61 -14.39 -11.38
N GLY A 9 4.83 -13.50 -12.36
CA GLY A 9 5.77 -12.38 -12.20
C GLY A 9 5.28 -11.38 -11.15
N ARG A 10 3.95 -11.18 -11.06
CA ARG A 10 3.34 -10.33 -10.02
C ARG A 10 3.23 -11.03 -8.67
N TYR A 11 3.15 -12.37 -8.63
CA TYR A 11 3.03 -13.10 -7.37
C TYR A 11 4.39 -13.25 -6.69
N PHE A 12 5.44 -13.56 -7.46
CA PHE A 12 6.78 -13.88 -6.96
C PHE A 12 7.77 -12.74 -7.16
N VAL A 13 7.44 -11.56 -6.62
CA VAL A 13 8.34 -10.39 -6.65
C VAL A 13 9.60 -10.61 -5.81
N TYR A 14 9.46 -11.33 -4.69
CA TYR A 14 10.56 -11.67 -3.79
C TYR A 14 10.77 -13.17 -3.79
N ASN A 15 12.02 -13.60 -4.03
CA ASN A 15 12.37 -15.03 -4.01
C ASN A 15 12.33 -15.60 -2.58
N PHE A 16 11.82 -16.82 -2.44
CA PHE A 16 11.79 -17.59 -1.19
C PHE A 16 11.92 -19.10 -1.48
N GLU A 17 12.35 -19.87 -0.49
CA GLU A 17 12.76 -21.28 -0.65
C GLU A 17 11.67 -22.17 -1.26
N ALA A 18 10.43 -22.03 -0.78
CA ALA A 18 9.31 -22.86 -1.21
C ALA A 18 8.69 -22.44 -2.56
N GLN A 19 9.16 -21.37 -3.20
CA GLN A 19 8.53 -20.77 -4.39
C GLN A 19 8.34 -21.78 -5.54
N GLN A 20 9.36 -22.57 -5.85
CA GLN A 20 9.29 -23.55 -6.94
C GLN A 20 8.23 -24.63 -6.69
N LYS A 21 8.02 -25.00 -5.42
CA LYS A 21 7.01 -25.99 -5.00
C LYS A 21 5.62 -25.37 -4.91
N LEU A 22 5.53 -24.10 -4.53
CA LEU A 22 4.27 -23.37 -4.41
C LEU A 22 3.66 -23.02 -5.78
N ARG A 23 4.49 -22.66 -6.77
CA ARG A 23 4.05 -22.27 -8.12
C ARG A 23 3.03 -23.22 -8.75
N PRO A 24 3.29 -24.54 -8.91
CA PRO A 24 2.32 -25.45 -9.51
C PRO A 24 1.04 -25.60 -8.68
N ILE A 25 1.10 -25.39 -7.36
CA ILE A 25 -0.09 -25.41 -6.49
C ILE A 25 -0.97 -24.18 -6.77
N LEU A 26 -0.38 -22.98 -6.82
CA LEU A 26 -1.11 -21.76 -7.17
C LEU A 26 -1.67 -21.81 -8.59
N GLU A 27 -0.94 -22.39 -9.54
CA GLU A 27 -1.43 -22.63 -10.89
C GLU A 27 -2.69 -23.50 -10.89
N SER A 28 -2.64 -24.63 -10.17
CA SER A 28 -3.78 -25.52 -10.03
C SER A 28 -4.96 -24.83 -9.36
N ILE A 29 -4.73 -24.02 -8.31
CA ILE A 29 -5.78 -23.26 -7.62
C ILE A 29 -6.40 -22.23 -8.57
N PHE A 30 -5.59 -21.53 -9.37
CA PHE A 30 -6.07 -20.52 -10.31
C PHE A 30 -7.10 -21.10 -11.27
N TYR A 31 -6.78 -22.25 -11.87
CA TYR A 31 -7.69 -22.90 -12.81
C TYR A 31 -8.95 -23.45 -12.13
N LYS A 32 -8.92 -23.73 -10.83
CA LYS A 32 -10.14 -24.07 -10.06
C LYS A 32 -11.08 -22.88 -9.88
N PHE A 33 -10.54 -21.68 -9.75
CA PHE A 33 -11.36 -20.47 -9.78
C PHE A 33 -11.93 -20.16 -11.18
N ALA A 34 -11.33 -20.73 -12.23
CA ALA A 34 -11.84 -20.62 -13.60
C ALA A 34 -12.89 -21.69 -13.97
N GLU A 35 -13.11 -22.70 -13.12
CA GLU A 35 -14.15 -23.73 -13.34
C GLU A 35 -15.55 -23.12 -13.30
N THR A 36 -16.50 -23.70 -14.04
CA THR A 36 -17.91 -23.30 -14.04
C THR A 36 -18.78 -24.53 -13.74
N PRO A 37 -19.39 -24.64 -12.54
CA PRO A 37 -19.34 -23.67 -11.43
C PRO A 37 -17.96 -23.63 -10.74
N ILE A 38 -17.66 -22.51 -10.07
CA ILE A 38 -16.41 -22.32 -9.34
C ILE A 38 -16.32 -23.33 -8.19
N ASN A 39 -15.23 -24.09 -8.13
CA ASN A 39 -14.96 -25.01 -7.02
C ASN A 39 -14.22 -24.29 -5.88
N PHE A 40 -14.96 -23.42 -5.19
CA PHE A 40 -14.42 -22.52 -4.18
C PHE A 40 -13.79 -23.26 -2.99
N ASP A 41 -14.43 -24.32 -2.50
CA ASP A 41 -13.97 -25.05 -1.32
C ASP A 41 -12.65 -25.79 -1.56
N ASP A 42 -12.50 -26.46 -2.70
CA ASP A 42 -11.24 -27.12 -3.06
C ASP A 42 -10.13 -26.10 -3.32
N ALA A 43 -10.43 -25.00 -4.02
CA ALA A 43 -9.48 -23.92 -4.24
C ALA A 43 -8.96 -23.33 -2.92
N MET A 44 -9.85 -23.01 -1.99
CA MET A 44 -9.49 -22.48 -0.68
C MET A 44 -8.80 -23.52 0.22
N GLY A 45 -9.21 -24.79 0.14
CA GLY A 45 -8.55 -25.90 0.83
C GLY A 45 -7.08 -26.03 0.41
N ARG A 46 -6.81 -25.93 -0.89
CA ARG A 46 -5.44 -25.96 -1.45
C ARG A 46 -4.62 -24.73 -1.07
N ILE A 47 -5.22 -23.55 -0.99
CA ILE A 47 -4.54 -22.33 -0.49
C ILE A 47 -4.09 -22.55 0.96
N LYS A 48 -4.98 -23.04 1.82
CA LYS A 48 -4.66 -23.34 3.23
C LYS A 48 -3.56 -24.40 3.32
N TYR A 49 -3.67 -25.47 2.55
CA TYR A 49 -2.65 -26.52 2.49
C TYR A 49 -1.29 -25.96 2.07
N GLY A 50 -1.24 -25.13 1.01
CA GLY A 50 0.00 -24.50 0.55
C GLY A 50 0.63 -23.63 1.63
N LEU A 51 -0.15 -22.83 2.34
CA LEU A 51 0.35 -22.04 3.47
C LEU A 51 0.89 -22.94 4.59
N VAL A 52 0.09 -23.87 5.10
CA VAL A 52 0.49 -24.74 6.23
C VAL A 52 1.72 -25.59 5.90
N SER A 53 1.83 -26.07 4.64
CA SER A 53 2.92 -26.96 4.24
C SER A 53 4.28 -26.26 4.10
N TYR A 54 4.28 -24.95 3.87
CA TYR A 54 5.51 -24.20 3.57
C TYR A 54 5.85 -23.11 4.56
N LEU A 55 4.97 -22.82 5.53
CA LEU A 55 5.34 -22.01 6.68
C LEU A 55 6.33 -22.76 7.56
N GLY A 56 7.40 -22.07 7.95
CA GLY A 56 8.47 -22.60 8.80
C GLY A 56 8.77 -21.68 9.98
N SER A 57 9.97 -21.82 10.54
CA SER A 57 10.44 -20.97 11.65
C SER A 57 11.00 -19.61 11.19
N ASN A 58 11.31 -19.45 9.90
CA ASN A 58 11.90 -18.23 9.37
C ASN A 58 10.82 -17.20 9.02
N ASN A 59 10.72 -16.15 9.85
CA ASN A 59 9.74 -15.07 9.68
C ASN A 59 9.86 -14.31 8.35
N ILE A 60 11.07 -14.20 7.77
CA ILE A 60 11.27 -13.50 6.49
C ILE A 60 10.73 -14.35 5.35
N GLU A 61 11.05 -15.65 5.34
CA GLU A 61 10.54 -16.59 4.34
C GLU A 61 9.01 -16.71 4.42
N ASN A 62 8.46 -16.80 5.64
CA ASN A 62 7.02 -16.79 5.86
C ASN A 62 6.35 -15.52 5.34
N ALA A 63 6.96 -14.35 5.58
CA ALA A 63 6.42 -13.08 5.09
C ALA A 63 6.41 -13.01 3.55
N ARG A 64 7.45 -13.53 2.88
CA ARG A 64 7.51 -13.62 1.41
C ARG A 64 6.44 -14.58 0.87
N LEU A 65 6.27 -15.74 1.50
CA LEU A 65 5.21 -16.70 1.18
C LEU A 65 3.82 -16.04 1.29
N TYR A 66 3.51 -15.41 2.42
CA TYR A 66 2.24 -14.72 2.62
C TYR A 66 2.02 -13.61 1.59
N PHE A 67 3.04 -12.78 1.35
CA PHE A 67 2.98 -11.71 0.35
C PHE A 67 2.64 -12.27 -1.05
N SER A 68 3.30 -13.35 -1.47
CA SER A 68 3.03 -13.99 -2.75
C SER A 68 1.63 -14.57 -2.87
N VAL A 69 1.14 -15.21 -1.79
CA VAL A 69 -0.24 -15.72 -1.76
C VAL A 69 -1.26 -14.58 -1.79
N ILE A 70 -1.01 -13.46 -1.12
CA ILE A 70 -1.89 -12.28 -1.17
C ILE A 70 -1.97 -11.73 -2.59
N ASN A 71 -0.84 -11.51 -3.27
CA ASN A 71 -0.85 -11.00 -4.64
C ASN A 71 -1.56 -11.95 -5.61
N PHE A 72 -1.39 -13.26 -5.42
CA PHE A 72 -2.15 -14.27 -6.14
C PHE A 72 -3.66 -14.13 -5.91
N LEU A 73 -4.09 -14.02 -4.64
CA LEU A 73 -5.51 -13.89 -4.31
C LEU A 73 -6.11 -12.56 -4.79
N CYS A 74 -5.36 -11.46 -4.74
CA CYS A 74 -5.73 -10.19 -5.37
C CYS A 74 -6.02 -10.35 -6.86
N ASP A 75 -5.18 -11.08 -7.59
CA ASP A 75 -5.39 -11.34 -9.01
C ASP A 75 -6.60 -12.26 -9.27
N VAL A 76 -6.82 -13.26 -8.42
CA VAL A 76 -8.04 -14.10 -8.43
C VAL A 76 -9.29 -13.25 -8.21
N ILE A 77 -9.28 -12.36 -7.20
CA ILE A 77 -10.39 -11.45 -6.92
C ILE A 77 -10.71 -10.62 -8.17
N GLU A 78 -9.70 -10.02 -8.78
CA GLU A 78 -9.87 -9.11 -9.93
C GLU A 78 -10.36 -9.85 -11.19
N LYS A 79 -9.84 -11.06 -11.46
CA LYS A 79 -10.17 -11.80 -12.69
C LYS A 79 -11.48 -12.56 -12.63
N PHE A 80 -11.86 -13.04 -11.45
CA PHE A 80 -13.05 -13.87 -11.26
C PHE A 80 -14.17 -13.16 -10.47
N ASN A 81 -13.96 -11.89 -10.09
CA ASN A 81 -14.92 -11.06 -9.35
C ASN A 81 -15.40 -11.71 -8.05
N ILE A 82 -14.44 -12.07 -7.17
CA ILE A 82 -14.67 -12.79 -5.91
C ILE A 82 -14.32 -11.90 -4.70
N PRO A 83 -15.05 -10.80 -4.45
CA PRO A 83 -14.64 -9.78 -3.46
C PRO A 83 -14.64 -10.26 -2.01
N ASN A 84 -15.35 -11.35 -1.68
CA ASN A 84 -15.36 -11.95 -0.34
C ASN A 84 -13.99 -12.48 0.10
N LEU A 85 -13.08 -12.76 -0.84
CA LEU A 85 -11.70 -13.14 -0.49
C LEU A 85 -10.92 -12.00 0.18
N ILE A 86 -11.30 -10.73 -0.01
CA ILE A 86 -10.65 -9.58 0.65
C ILE A 86 -10.72 -9.73 2.18
N GLU A 87 -11.90 -10.07 2.70
CA GLU A 87 -12.12 -10.27 4.13
C GLU A 87 -11.37 -11.49 4.65
N TRP A 88 -11.39 -12.59 3.89
CA TRP A 88 -10.66 -13.79 4.27
C TRP A 88 -9.14 -13.54 4.35
N ILE A 89 -8.56 -12.80 3.40
CA ILE A 89 -7.15 -12.43 3.42
C ILE A 89 -6.83 -11.60 4.68
N ASN A 90 -7.66 -10.60 4.97
CA ASN A 90 -7.50 -9.75 6.15
C ASN A 90 -7.48 -10.58 7.44
N ASP A 91 -8.45 -11.48 7.61
CA ASP A 91 -8.66 -12.17 8.87
C ASP A 91 -7.71 -13.36 9.07
N LYS A 92 -7.23 -13.97 7.97
CA LYS A 92 -6.46 -15.22 8.02
C LYS A 92 -4.99 -15.07 7.66
N ILE A 93 -4.61 -14.02 6.93
CA ILE A 93 -3.23 -13.87 6.45
C ILE A 93 -2.55 -12.64 7.04
N ILE A 94 -3.16 -11.47 6.95
CA ILE A 94 -2.47 -10.19 7.15
C ILE A 94 -1.74 -10.11 8.50
N ASP A 95 -2.40 -10.50 9.58
CA ASP A 95 -1.84 -10.37 10.93
C ASP A 95 -0.70 -11.38 11.24
N ASN A 96 -0.48 -12.35 10.35
CA ASN A 96 0.63 -13.32 10.45
C ASN A 96 1.93 -12.82 9.83
N ILE A 97 1.91 -11.72 9.07
CA ILE A 97 3.11 -11.18 8.39
C ILE A 97 3.96 -10.40 9.40
N LYS A 98 5.13 -10.95 9.75
CA LYS A 98 6.04 -10.32 10.74
C LYS A 98 6.93 -9.23 10.18
N SER A 99 7.19 -9.22 8.86
CA SER A 99 7.95 -8.15 8.22
C SER A 99 7.08 -6.91 8.05
N LYS A 100 7.44 -5.80 8.73
CA LYS A 100 6.73 -4.52 8.60
C LYS A 100 6.60 -4.05 7.14
N PHE A 101 7.69 -4.16 6.39
CA PHE A 101 7.72 -3.78 4.99
C PHE A 101 6.76 -4.64 4.13
N LEU A 102 6.84 -5.97 4.24
CA LEU A 102 5.96 -6.84 3.45
C LEU A 102 4.49 -6.77 3.90
N TYR A 103 4.25 -6.50 5.19
CA TYR A 103 2.93 -6.22 5.73
C TYR A 103 2.31 -4.99 5.05
N GLU A 104 3.04 -3.88 4.97
CA GLU A 104 2.60 -2.68 4.25
C GLU A 104 2.38 -2.94 2.76
N GLN A 105 3.32 -3.60 2.08
CA GLN A 105 3.17 -3.90 0.65
C GLN A 105 1.94 -4.78 0.38
N SER A 106 1.66 -5.75 1.25
CA SER A 106 0.44 -6.57 1.19
C SER A 106 -0.83 -5.73 1.37
N LEU A 107 -0.85 -4.79 2.31
CA LEU A 107 -1.98 -3.89 2.50
C LEU A 107 -2.18 -2.95 1.31
N LEU A 108 -1.10 -2.45 0.68
CA LEU A 108 -1.18 -1.63 -0.54
C LEU A 108 -1.81 -2.41 -1.71
N SER A 109 -1.46 -3.69 -1.89
CA SER A 109 -2.13 -4.57 -2.86
C SER A 109 -3.63 -4.69 -2.56
N LEU A 110 -4.00 -4.91 -1.29
CA LEU A 110 -5.39 -5.02 -0.87
C LEU A 110 -6.19 -3.71 -1.03
N ILE A 111 -5.59 -2.55 -0.78
CA ILE A 111 -6.21 -1.24 -1.05
C ILE A 111 -6.55 -1.12 -2.53
N SER A 112 -5.57 -1.41 -3.40
CA SER A 112 -5.76 -1.35 -4.86
C SER A 112 -6.87 -2.31 -5.32
N THR A 113 -6.87 -3.56 -4.84
CA THR A 113 -7.90 -4.54 -5.20
C THR A 113 -9.27 -4.15 -4.63
N SER A 114 -9.34 -3.67 -3.39
CA SER A 114 -10.60 -3.23 -2.77
C SER A 114 -11.22 -2.06 -3.53
N ASN A 115 -10.42 -1.09 -3.92
CA ASN A 115 -10.86 0.06 -4.73
C ASN A 115 -11.44 -0.38 -6.07
N LYS A 116 -10.74 -1.26 -6.81
CA LYS A 116 -11.26 -1.83 -8.07
C LYS A 116 -12.58 -2.58 -7.90
N MET A 117 -12.76 -3.26 -6.77
CA MET A 117 -13.98 -3.98 -6.42
C MET A 117 -15.03 -3.08 -5.74
N GLN A 118 -14.81 -1.76 -5.67
CA GLN A 118 -15.67 -0.77 -5.01
C GLN A 118 -15.97 -1.08 -3.53
N LYS A 119 -15.02 -1.74 -2.84
CA LYS A 119 -15.07 -2.06 -1.41
C LYS A 119 -14.31 -0.99 -0.60
N TYR A 120 -14.75 0.25 -0.69
CA TYR A 120 -14.04 1.40 -0.10
C TYR A 120 -13.89 1.32 1.42
N GLU A 121 -14.89 0.78 2.13
CA GLU A 121 -14.81 0.56 3.59
C GLU A 121 -13.65 -0.39 3.96
N LYS A 122 -13.44 -1.46 3.17
CA LYS A 122 -12.30 -2.37 3.38
C LYS A 122 -10.98 -1.67 3.06
N SER A 123 -10.95 -0.84 2.03
CA SER A 123 -9.80 0.00 1.68
C SER A 123 -9.40 0.92 2.84
N GLU A 124 -10.37 1.60 3.45
CA GLU A 124 -10.15 2.47 4.61
C GLU A 124 -9.58 1.71 5.82
N ILE A 125 -10.06 0.49 6.09
CA ILE A 125 -9.48 -0.39 7.14
C ILE A 125 -7.99 -0.65 6.86
N PHE A 126 -7.63 -0.95 5.62
CA PHE A 126 -6.24 -1.22 5.25
C PHE A 126 -5.36 0.03 5.30
N VAL A 127 -5.91 1.20 4.93
CA VAL A 127 -5.22 2.49 5.11
C VAL A 127 -4.92 2.71 6.59
N ASN A 128 -5.90 2.53 7.48
CA ASN A 128 -5.71 2.65 8.93
C ASN A 128 -4.65 1.67 9.46
N LYS A 129 -4.64 0.41 8.98
CA LYS A 129 -3.59 -0.56 9.33
C LYS A 129 -2.19 -0.07 8.90
N ILE A 130 -2.04 0.54 7.72
CA ILE A 130 -0.76 1.14 7.29
C ILE A 130 -0.39 2.32 8.19
N LEU A 131 -1.30 3.25 8.47
CA LEU A 131 -1.02 4.41 9.33
C LEU A 131 -0.59 3.98 10.73
N ASN A 132 -1.23 2.96 11.30
CA ASN A 132 -0.83 2.37 12.58
C ASN A 132 0.55 1.69 12.51
N ASN A 133 0.87 1.03 11.40
CA ASN A 133 2.21 0.46 11.20
C ASN A 133 3.27 1.55 11.07
N ILE A 134 2.97 2.67 10.42
CA ILE A 134 3.85 3.84 10.33
C ILE A 134 4.18 4.37 11.74
N ASP A 135 3.18 4.50 12.60
CA ASP A 135 3.38 4.95 13.99
C ASP A 135 4.23 4.00 14.83
N SER A 136 4.44 2.77 14.38
CA SER A 136 5.29 1.79 15.06
C SER A 136 6.78 1.94 14.74
N TYR A 137 7.16 2.75 13.74
CA TYR A 137 8.58 3.04 13.46
C TYR A 137 9.15 3.96 14.53
N SER A 138 10.44 3.81 14.81
CA SER A 138 11.13 4.76 15.67
C SER A 138 11.26 6.11 14.99
N LYS A 139 11.32 7.19 15.77
CA LYS A 139 11.48 8.56 15.23
C LYS A 139 12.76 8.75 14.42
N ASN A 140 13.76 7.88 14.59
CA ASN A 140 15.01 7.92 13.83
C ASN A 140 14.89 7.26 12.45
N GLU A 141 13.77 6.59 12.16
CA GLU A 141 13.48 5.93 10.89
C GLU A 141 12.60 6.80 9.97
N LEU A 142 12.83 8.13 9.96
CA LEU A 142 12.05 9.08 9.15
C LEU A 142 12.01 8.71 7.67
N TYR A 143 13.11 8.15 7.14
CA TYR A 143 13.14 7.63 5.77
C TYR A 143 12.08 6.54 5.54
N ASN A 144 11.97 5.57 6.46
CA ASN A 144 10.98 4.49 6.34
C ASN A 144 9.56 5.05 6.46
N ILE A 145 9.32 5.92 7.44
CA ILE A 145 8.03 6.58 7.66
C ILE A 145 7.55 7.30 6.40
N LEU A 146 8.42 8.14 5.80
CA LEU A 146 8.04 8.93 4.63
C LEU A 146 7.89 8.06 3.39
N ASN A 147 8.74 7.07 3.18
CA ASN A 147 8.57 6.12 2.09
C ASN A 147 7.24 5.34 2.22
N SER A 148 6.83 4.97 3.43
CA SER A 148 5.51 4.33 3.65
C SER A 148 4.36 5.27 3.29
N PHE A 149 4.43 6.55 3.70
CA PHE A 149 3.44 7.56 3.29
C PHE A 149 3.42 7.78 1.78
N GLU A 150 4.58 7.91 1.13
CA GLU A 150 4.68 8.13 -0.31
C GLU A 150 4.02 6.99 -1.10
N ASN A 151 4.31 5.75 -0.70
CA ASN A 151 3.70 4.57 -1.32
C ASN A 151 2.18 4.53 -1.11
N LEU A 152 1.71 4.86 0.09
CA LEU A 152 0.29 4.96 0.40
C LEU A 152 -0.40 6.02 -0.47
N VAL A 153 0.13 7.25 -0.48
CA VAL A 153 -0.38 8.36 -1.29
C VAL A 153 -0.44 7.98 -2.77
N LYS A 154 0.62 7.35 -3.29
CA LYS A 154 0.69 6.90 -4.68
C LYS A 154 -0.39 5.88 -5.04
N ILE A 155 -0.75 4.98 -4.12
CA ILE A 155 -1.80 3.98 -4.36
C ILE A 155 -3.18 4.61 -4.27
N VAL A 156 -3.48 5.37 -3.22
CA VAL A 156 -4.83 5.96 -3.03
C VAL A 156 -5.14 7.02 -4.08
N TYR A 157 -4.12 7.76 -4.56
CA TYR A 157 -4.32 8.78 -5.59
C TYR A 157 -4.85 8.22 -6.92
N LYS A 158 -4.62 6.94 -7.21
CA LYS A 158 -5.10 6.28 -8.44
C LYS A 158 -6.61 6.13 -8.47
N ASP A 159 -7.29 6.16 -7.32
CA ASP A 159 -8.74 6.08 -7.23
C ASP A 159 -9.26 7.17 -6.29
N ARG A 160 -9.99 8.13 -6.86
CA ARG A 160 -10.53 9.28 -6.13
C ARG A 160 -11.98 9.12 -5.71
N SER A 161 -12.55 7.94 -5.92
CA SER A 161 -13.96 7.65 -5.63
C SER A 161 -14.29 7.75 -4.14
N TYR A 162 -13.29 7.75 -3.25
CA TYR A 162 -13.47 7.81 -1.80
C TYR A 162 -12.56 8.85 -1.11
N PRO A 163 -12.93 10.14 -1.16
CA PRO A 163 -12.10 11.26 -0.67
C PRO A 163 -11.77 11.22 0.84
N GLN A 164 -12.56 10.52 1.65
CA GLN A 164 -12.36 10.42 3.10
C GLN A 164 -11.00 9.80 3.47
N ILE A 165 -10.47 8.88 2.63
CA ILE A 165 -9.12 8.35 2.79
C ILE A 165 -8.06 9.45 2.65
N PHE A 166 -8.28 10.46 1.80
CA PHE A 166 -7.29 11.52 1.57
C PHE A 166 -7.22 12.44 2.79
N GLU A 167 -8.38 12.73 3.40
CA GLU A 167 -8.48 13.47 4.66
C GLU A 167 -7.73 12.75 5.80
N LEU A 168 -7.96 11.44 5.96
CA LEU A 168 -7.28 10.62 6.96
C LEU A 168 -5.75 10.68 6.82
N ILE A 169 -5.24 10.55 5.59
CA ILE A 169 -3.79 10.61 5.32
C ILE A 169 -3.26 12.03 5.55
N LYS A 170 -4.00 13.07 5.14
CA LYS A 170 -3.65 14.47 5.37
C LYS A 170 -3.46 14.75 6.86
N GLU A 171 -4.43 14.38 7.68
CA GLU A 171 -4.36 14.59 9.13
C GLU A 171 -3.11 13.97 9.73
N LYS A 172 -2.79 12.74 9.32
CA LYS A 172 -1.58 12.06 9.78
C LYS A 172 -0.29 12.75 9.29
N LEU A 173 -0.22 13.15 8.02
CA LEU A 173 0.91 13.92 7.49
C LEU A 173 1.14 15.23 8.24
N LEU A 174 0.07 15.94 8.61
CA LEU A 174 0.16 17.20 9.37
C LEU A 174 0.65 16.99 10.81
N ILE A 175 0.37 15.85 11.43
CA ILE A 175 0.96 15.48 12.72
C ILE A 175 2.48 15.32 12.58
N TYR A 176 2.93 14.51 11.63
CA TYR A 176 4.37 14.28 11.40
C TYR A 176 5.12 15.56 10.99
N LEU A 177 4.50 16.41 10.18
CA LEU A 177 5.07 17.70 9.77
C LEU A 177 5.47 18.58 10.97
N LYS A 178 4.67 18.56 12.04
CA LYS A 178 4.93 19.33 13.27
C LYS A 178 6.07 18.75 14.10
N GLU A 179 6.27 17.44 14.04
CA GLU A 179 7.29 16.73 14.84
C GLU A 179 8.66 16.69 14.16
N ILE A 180 8.70 16.80 12.83
CA ILE A 180 9.95 16.75 12.06
C ILE A 180 10.65 18.10 12.14
N GLU A 181 11.97 18.11 12.33
CA GLU A 181 12.79 19.31 12.25
C GLU A 181 13.38 19.51 10.85
N ASP A 182 13.84 18.42 10.24
CA ASP A 182 14.50 18.42 8.94
C ASP A 182 13.59 18.96 7.81
N VAL A 183 14.11 19.95 7.11
CA VAL A 183 13.38 20.70 6.08
C VAL A 183 13.14 19.86 4.83
N ASP A 184 14.06 18.96 4.46
CA ASP A 184 13.92 18.13 3.27
C ASP A 184 12.76 17.15 3.43
N TYR A 185 12.59 16.60 4.64
CA TYR A 185 11.44 15.78 5.00
C TYR A 185 10.12 16.56 5.03
N LYS A 186 10.13 17.82 5.49
CA LYS A 186 8.94 18.69 5.38
C LYS A 186 8.56 18.97 3.93
N ILE A 187 9.55 19.14 3.05
CA ILE A 187 9.33 19.32 1.61
C ILE A 187 8.69 18.07 0.99
N GLN A 188 9.10 16.87 1.40
CA GLN A 188 8.45 15.63 0.96
C GLN A 188 6.97 15.59 1.37
N ILE A 189 6.65 15.97 2.61
CA ILE A 189 5.26 16.07 3.08
C ILE A 189 4.45 17.07 2.26
N ILE A 190 5.01 18.23 1.93
CA ILE A 190 4.35 19.21 1.02
C ILE A 190 4.01 18.57 -0.32
N GLY A 191 4.96 17.81 -0.90
CA GLY A 191 4.74 17.08 -2.16
C GLY A 191 3.61 16.04 -2.06
N MET A 192 3.52 15.33 -0.94
CA MET A 192 2.44 14.38 -0.68
C MET A 192 1.08 15.07 -0.54
N LEU A 193 1.00 16.18 0.19
CA LEU A 193 -0.22 16.99 0.30
C LEU A 193 -0.67 17.53 -1.06
N GLU A 194 0.28 17.96 -1.90
CA GLU A 194 0.02 18.37 -3.28
C GLU A 194 -0.53 17.22 -4.14
N ASN A 195 0.00 16.00 -3.99
CA ASN A 195 -0.49 14.81 -4.68
C ASN A 195 -1.93 14.48 -4.24
N LEU A 196 -2.26 14.64 -2.96
CA LEU A 196 -3.60 14.46 -2.42
C LEU A 196 -4.57 15.61 -2.74
N LYS A 197 -4.14 16.62 -3.51
CA LYS A 197 -4.92 17.82 -3.89
C LYS A 197 -5.19 18.82 -2.78
N PHE A 198 -4.49 18.75 -1.64
CA PHE A 198 -4.53 19.78 -0.61
C PHE A 198 -3.60 20.96 -0.95
N ILE A 199 -3.89 21.62 -2.09
CA ILE A 199 -3.03 22.65 -2.68
C ILE A 199 -2.83 23.85 -1.76
N GLU A 200 -3.91 24.34 -1.16
CA GLU A 200 -3.86 25.49 -0.25
C GLU A 200 -3.06 25.18 1.03
N THR A 201 -3.31 24.01 1.62
CA THR A 201 -2.55 23.54 2.79
C THR A 201 -1.06 23.42 2.47
N ALA A 202 -0.73 22.75 1.36
CA ALA A 202 0.64 22.62 0.87
C ALA A 202 1.31 23.99 0.64
N TYR A 203 0.57 24.95 0.06
CA TYR A 203 1.06 26.30 -0.21
C TYR A 203 1.39 27.06 1.07
N ASN A 204 0.48 27.04 2.03
CA ASN A 204 0.64 27.75 3.30
C ASN A 204 1.84 27.22 4.09
N ILE A 205 1.99 25.89 4.16
CA ILE A 205 3.14 25.25 4.81
C ILE A 205 4.45 25.62 4.10
N ALA A 206 4.50 25.54 2.77
CA ALA A 206 5.70 25.88 2.01
C ALA A 206 6.12 27.34 2.22
N LYS A 207 5.16 28.26 2.32
CA LYS A 207 5.42 29.67 2.61
C LYS A 207 5.96 29.88 4.02
N GLU A 208 5.36 29.23 5.01
CA GLU A 208 5.78 29.30 6.41
C GLU A 208 7.22 28.80 6.59
N ILE A 209 7.55 27.62 6.08
CA ILE A 209 8.89 27.06 6.17
C ILE A 209 9.90 28.01 5.52
N LYS A 210 9.59 28.53 4.32
CA LYS A 210 10.46 29.47 3.61
C LYS A 210 10.74 30.74 4.42
N MET A 211 9.76 31.27 5.15
CA MET A 211 9.94 32.48 5.97
C MET A 211 10.81 32.25 7.20
N ASN A 212 10.87 31.03 7.70
CA ASN A 212 11.65 30.65 8.88
C ASN A 212 13.08 30.17 8.53
N LEU A 213 13.43 30.09 7.24
CA LEU A 213 14.77 29.67 6.81
C LEU A 213 15.75 30.85 6.73
N PRO A 214 17.05 30.62 7.03
CA PRO A 214 18.10 31.59 6.74
C PRO A 214 18.12 31.96 5.24
N PRO A 215 18.27 33.25 4.88
CA PRO A 215 18.24 33.70 3.48
C PRO A 215 19.26 33.02 2.57
N GLU A 216 20.38 32.58 3.14
CA GLU A 216 21.51 31.94 2.45
C GLU A 216 21.29 30.44 2.20
N SER A 217 20.22 29.84 2.75
CA SER A 217 19.95 28.42 2.59
C SER A 217 19.56 28.08 1.15
N HIS A 218 20.23 27.10 0.56
CA HIS A 218 19.92 26.55 -0.77
C HIS A 218 18.47 26.05 -0.89
N ARG A 219 17.83 25.70 0.24
CA ARG A 219 16.43 25.25 0.32
C ARG A 219 15.42 26.38 0.08
N VAL A 220 15.83 27.64 0.21
CA VAL A 220 14.96 28.81 -0.04
C VAL A 220 14.52 28.88 -1.49
N GLU A 221 15.42 28.62 -2.45
CA GLU A 221 15.06 28.64 -3.88
C GLU A 221 14.13 27.48 -4.22
N LEU A 222 14.41 26.28 -3.71
CA LEU A 222 13.53 25.11 -3.87
C LEU A 222 12.10 25.41 -3.37
N LEU A 223 11.97 25.96 -2.16
CA LEU A 223 10.67 26.35 -1.63
C LEU A 223 10.02 27.50 -2.40
N ARG A 224 10.81 28.43 -2.95
CA ARG A 224 10.29 29.50 -3.82
C ARG A 224 9.67 28.92 -5.09
N GLU A 225 10.30 27.92 -5.71
CA GLU A 225 9.74 27.21 -6.86
C GLU A 225 8.46 26.45 -6.51
N ILE A 226 8.45 25.73 -5.37
CA ILE A 226 7.27 25.03 -4.88
C ILE A 226 6.11 26.00 -4.65
N VAL A 227 6.33 27.12 -3.95
CA VAL A 227 5.31 28.15 -3.70
C VAL A 227 4.78 28.73 -5.02
N LYS A 228 5.66 29.04 -5.99
CA LYS A 228 5.26 29.52 -7.32
C LYS A 228 4.42 28.47 -8.07
N ARG A 229 4.80 27.19 -8.01
CA ARG A 229 4.07 26.08 -8.65
C ARG A 229 2.68 25.93 -8.04
N LEU A 230 2.59 25.89 -6.72
CA LEU A 230 1.33 25.71 -5.99
C LEU A 230 0.38 26.89 -6.20
N HIS A 231 0.89 28.13 -6.21
CA HIS A 231 0.07 29.32 -6.47
C HIS A 231 -0.61 29.32 -7.84
N LYS A 232 0.02 28.70 -8.85
CA LYS A 232 -0.51 28.61 -10.21
C LYS A 232 -1.52 27.47 -10.40
N LYS A 233 -1.66 26.57 -9.42
CA LYS A 233 -2.57 25.43 -9.54
C LYS A 233 -4.00 25.84 -9.17
N PRO A 234 -5.01 25.33 -9.90
CA PRO A 234 -6.40 25.56 -9.53
C PRO A 234 -6.67 24.94 -8.16
N ILE A 235 -7.39 25.68 -7.31
CA ILE A 235 -7.98 25.17 -6.08
C ILE A 235 -9.21 24.35 -6.53
N VAL A 236 -9.20 23.04 -6.24
CA VAL A 236 -10.26 22.10 -6.60
C VAL A 236 -10.94 21.62 -5.33
#